data_AF-X1HLQ0-F1
#
_entry.id   AF-X1HLQ0-F1
#
_cell.length_a   1.000
_cell.length_b   1.000
_cell.length_c   1.000
_cell.angle_alpha   90.00
_cell.angle_beta   90.00
_cell.angle_gamma   90.00
#
_symmetry.space_group_name_H-M   'P 1'
#
loop_
_entity.id
_entity.type
_entity.pdbx_description
1 polymer ?
#
loop_
_entity_poly.entity_id
_entity_poly.type
_entity_poly.pdbx_seq_one_letter_code
_entity_poly.pdbx_strand_id
1 'polypeptide(L)' 'MATPQFRQLRRAYGFDEVAIVPGDITINPEQANIDLKIDGFT' A
#
# COMPACT_ATOMS: atom_id res chain seq x y z
N MET A 1 24.29 22.89 21.63
CA MET A 1 24.64 21.69 20.84
C MET A 1 23.38 20.85 20.69
N ALA A 2 22.77 20.84 19.50
CA ALA A 2 21.59 20.02 19.23
C ALA A 2 22.06 18.61 18.85
N THR A 3 21.71 17.61 19.67
CA THR A 3 22.04 16.21 19.43
C THR A 3 21.35 15.75 18.14
N PRO A 4 22.08 15.27 17.12
CA PRO A 4 21.46 14.80 15.89
C PRO A 4 20.65 13.54 16.20
N GLN A 5 19.32 13.60 16.06
CA GLN A 5 18.48 12.41 16.05
C GLN A 5 18.87 11.57 14.82
N PHE A 6 19.51 10.43 15.04
CA PHE A 6 19.73 9.44 13.99
C PHE A 6 18.38 8.99 13.45
N ARG A 7 18.03 9.44 12.24
CA ARG A 7 16.82 9.01 11.55
C ARG A 7 17.05 7.58 11.07
N GLN A 8 16.45 6.62 11.76
CA GLN A 8 16.50 5.23 11.38
C GLN A 8 15.86 5.07 10.00
N LEU A 9 16.65 4.65 9.00
CA LEU A 9 16.15 4.39 7.66
C LEU A 9 15.12 3.25 7.76
N ARG A 10 13.86 3.54 7.50
CA ARG A 10 12.83 2.51 7.37
C ARG A 10 13.06 1.80 6.04
N ARG A 11 13.03 0.46 6.05
CA ARG A 11 13.06 -0.33 4.81
C ARG A 11 11.83 0.08 3.99
N ALA A 12 12.06 0.73 2.86
CA ALA A 12 11.04 0.94 1.85
C ALA A 12 11.05 -0.32 0.98
N TYR A 13 9.86 -0.85 0.70
CA TYR A 13 9.71 -1.95 -0.23
C TYR A 13 9.21 -1.37 -1.55
N GLY A 14 9.95 -1.63 -2.64
CA GLY A 14 9.50 -1.31 -3.98
C GLY A 14 8.33 -2.20 -4.41
N PHE A 15 7.65 -1.81 -5.49
CA PHE A 15 6.62 -2.64 -6.12
C PHE A 15 7.14 -4.01 -6.57
N ASP A 16 8.43 -4.10 -6.89
CA ASP A 16 9.10 -5.34 -7.29
C ASP A 16 9.45 -6.23 -6.08
N GLU A 17 9.53 -5.66 -4.88
CA GLU A 17 9.93 -6.36 -3.65
C GLU A 17 8.73 -6.87 -2.83
N VAL A 18 7.49 -6.64 -3.29
CA VAL A 18 6.27 -7.04 -2.60
C VAL A 18 5.31 -7.77 -3.54
N ALA A 19 4.62 -8.78 -3.00
CA ALA A 19 3.54 -9.47 -3.69
C ALA A 19 2.32 -9.56 -2.77
N ILE A 20 1.13 -9.47 -3.36
CA ILE A 20 -0.12 -9.69 -2.63
C ILE A 20 -0.27 -11.19 -2.40
N VAL A 21 -0.32 -11.59 -1.13
CA VAL A 21 -0.60 -12.98 -0.78
C VAL A 21 -2.07 -13.27 -1.12
N PRO A 22 -2.36 -14.34 -1.87
CA PRO A 22 -3.74 -14.73 -2.12
C PRO A 22 -4.42 -15.08 -0.79
N GLY A 23 -5.52 -14.40 -0.48
CA GLY A 23 -6.33 -14.68 0.70
C GLY A 23 -7.34 -15.81 0.47
N ASP A 24 -7.93 -16.32 1.55
CA ASP A 24 -8.96 -17.38 1.52
C ASP A 24 -10.30 -16.94 0.90
N ILE A 25 -10.45 -15.65 0.58
CA ILE A 25 -11.67 -15.09 -0.02
C ILE A 25 -11.56 -15.08 -1.55
N THR A 26 -12.40 -15.89 -2.18
CA THR A 26 -12.61 -15.85 -3.63
C THR A 26 -13.50 -14.67 -3.97
N ILE A 27 -12.92 -13.58 -4.47
CA ILE A 27 -13.66 -12.47 -5.08
C ILE A 27 -13.69 -12.66 -6.59
N ASN A 28 -14.88 -12.53 -7.19
CA ASN A 28 -15.00 -12.52 -8.63
C ASN A 28 -14.50 -11.16 -9.16
N PRO A 29 -13.47 -11.11 -10.03
CA PRO A 29 -12.92 -9.85 -10.54
C PRO A 29 -13.95 -9.00 -11.30
N GLU A 30 -14.99 -9.59 -11.89
CA GLU A 30 -16.08 -8.85 -12.55
C GLU A 30 -16.99 -8.11 -11.56
N GLN A 31 -17.08 -8.59 -10.32
CA GLN A 31 -17.92 -8.01 -9.26
C GLN A 31 -17.11 -7.16 -8.28
N ALA A 32 -15.79 -7.05 -8.47
CA ALA A 32 -14.95 -6.21 -7.66
C ALA A 32 -15.19 -4.74 -8.05
N ASN A 33 -15.74 -3.96 -7.12
CA ASN A 33 -15.92 -2.53 -7.33
C ASN A 33 -14.56 -1.82 -7.21
N ILE A 34 -14.09 -1.24 -8.32
CA ILE A 34 -12.84 -0.46 -8.41
C ILE A 34 -13.05 1.04 -8.21
N ASP A 35 -14.25 1.48 -7.81
CA ASP A 35 -14.56 2.88 -7.54
C ASP A 35 -13.67 3.41 -6.41
N LEU A 36 -12.73 4.28 -6.79
CA LEU A 36 -11.79 4.91 -5.89
C LEU A 36 -12.13 6.39 -5.81
N LYS A 37 -12.92 6.78 -4.81
CA LYS A 37 -13.25 8.19 -4.56
C LYS A 37 -12.16 8.87 -3.75
N ILE A 38 -11.39 9.73 -4.41
CA ILE A 38 -10.43 10.63 -3.75
C ILE A 38 -11.01 12.03 -3.79
N ASP A 39 -11.34 12.54 -2.60
CA ASP A 39 -11.71 13.94 -2.33
C ASP A 39 -12.68 14.58 -3.34
N GLY A 40 -13.76 13.87 -3.67
CA GLY A 40 -14.90 14.43 -4.41
C GLY A 40 -14.80 14.43 -5.94
N PHE A 41 -13.75 13.87 -6.54
CA PHE A 41 -13.73 13.61 -7.99
C PHE A 41 -13.91 12.11 -8.26
N THR A 42 -14.96 11.82 -9.03
CA THR A 42 -15.33 10.51 -9.58
C THR A 42 -14.95 10.49 -11.06
#